data_AF-A0A1Q8LGZ1-F1
#
_entry.id   AF-A0A1Q8LGZ1-F1
#
_cell.length_a   1.000
_cell.length_b   1.000
_cell.length_c   1.000
_cell.angle_alpha   90.00
_cell.angle_beta   90.00
_cell.angle_gamma   90.00
#
_symmetry.space_group_name_H-M   'P 1'
#
loop_
_entity.id
_entity.type
_entity.pdbx_description
1 polymer ?
#
loop_
_entity_poly.entity_id
_entity_poly.type
_entity_poly.pdbx_seq_one_letter_code
_entity_poly.pdbx_strand_id
1 'polypeptide(L)' 'MVGRAQHAGVTTAITSHGKRVAAIVPAEVLDLLDELEDRALSAWLARPRPRPAGPSDHATLLAEFDQH' A
#
# COMPACT_ATOMS: atom_id res chain seq x y z
N MET A 1 -6.46 15.86 -19.16
CA MET A 1 -5.29 15.71 -20.05
C MET A 1 -4.31 14.74 -19.39
N VAL A 2 -4.16 13.53 -19.92
CA VAL A 2 -3.07 12.62 -19.54
C VAL A 2 -1.91 12.93 -20.48
N GLY A 3 -1.02 13.83 -20.05
CA GLY A 3 0.22 14.11 -20.79
C GLY A 3 1.05 12.84 -20.83
N ARG A 4 1.49 12.45 -22.04
CA ARG A 4 2.31 11.24 -22.27
C ARG A 4 3.55 11.25 -21.38
N ALA A 5 3.50 10.52 -20.27
CA ALA A 5 4.67 10.21 -19.44
C ALA A 5 5.50 9.07 -20.07
N GLN A 6 5.58 9.03 -21.40
CA GLN A 6 6.28 8.00 -22.16
C GLN A 6 7.60 8.51 -22.78
N HIS A 7 8.07 9.72 -22.47
CA HIS A 7 9.17 10.32 -23.25
C HIS A 7 10.44 10.71 -22.48
N ALA A 8 10.62 10.38 -21.20
CA ALA A 8 11.84 10.81 -20.49
C ALA A 8 12.59 9.74 -19.70
N GLY A 9 12.05 8.52 -19.51
CA GLY A 9 12.66 7.57 -18.57
C GLY A 9 12.69 8.10 -17.12
N VAL A 10 11.87 9.12 -16.82
CA VAL A 10 11.84 9.82 -15.53
C VAL A 10 10.59 9.40 -14.76
N THR A 11 10.80 8.90 -13.55
CA THR A 11 9.73 8.63 -12.59
C THR A 11 9.09 9.93 -12.13
N THR A 12 7.77 10.05 -12.28
CA THR A 12 7.00 11.23 -11.88
C THR A 12 6.02 10.88 -10.76
N ALA A 13 6.10 11.54 -9.62
CA ALA A 13 5.15 11.36 -8.52
C ALA A 13 3.90 12.23 -8.71
N ILE A 14 2.72 11.63 -8.55
CA ILE A 14 1.43 12.33 -8.52
C ILE A 14 1.03 12.52 -7.05
N THR A 15 0.71 13.76 -6.68
CA THR A 15 0.33 14.13 -5.31
C THR A 15 -1.07 14.74 -5.26
N SER A 16 -1.77 14.51 -4.14
CA SER A 16 -3.07 15.10 -3.81
C SER A 16 -3.04 15.53 -2.35
N HIS A 17 -3.43 16.77 -2.05
CA HIS A 17 -3.38 17.35 -0.69
C HIS A 17 -2.01 17.17 0.02
N GLY A 18 -0.91 17.30 -0.72
CA GLY A 18 0.44 17.10 -0.20
C GLY A 18 0.86 15.64 0.03
N LYS A 19 -0.02 14.67 -0.25
CA LYS A 19 0.26 13.23 -0.13
C LYS A 19 0.49 12.62 -1.51
N ARG A 20 1.45 11.71 -1.63
CA ARG A 20 1.66 10.94 -2.88
C ARG A 20 0.53 9.91 -3.02
N VAL A 21 -0.11 9.90 -4.18
CA VAL A 21 -1.24 9.01 -4.49
C VAL A 21 -0.95 8.05 -5.64
N ALA A 22 -0.04 8.41 -6.53
CA ALA A 22 0.39 7.55 -7.63
C ALA A 22 1.79 7.94 -8.10
N ALA A 23 2.38 7.11 -8.95
CA ALA A 23 3.57 7.45 -9.70
C ALA A 23 3.43 6.95 -11.14
N ILE A 24 4.01 7.69 -12.08
CA ILE A 24 4.22 7.21 -13.43
C ILE A 24 5.67 6.78 -13.55
N VAL A 25 5.87 5.53 -13.95
CA VAL A 25 7.18 4.89 -14.06
C VAL A 25 7.42 4.42 -15.50
N PRO A 26 8.69 4.30 -15.91
CA PRO A 26 9.04 3.64 -17.17
C PRO A 26 8.55 2.18 -17.20
N ALA A 27 8.17 1.70 -18.37
CA ALA A 27 7.56 0.37 -18.52
C ALA A 27 8.54 -0.76 -18.17
N GLU A 28 9.82 -0.57 -18.43
CA GLU A 28 10.90 -1.50 -18.10
C GLU A 28 11.10 -1.73 -16.60
N VAL A 29 10.49 -0.89 -15.75
CA VAL A 29 10.55 -1.02 -14.29
C VAL A 29 9.35 -1.80 -13.73
N LEU A 30 8.31 -2.07 -14.55
CA LEU A 30 7.09 -2.73 -14.07
C LEU A 30 7.35 -4.14 -13.56
N ASP A 31 8.13 -4.94 -14.29
CA ASP A 31 8.45 -6.32 -13.86
C ASP A 31 9.13 -6.36 -12.48
N LEU A 32 10.03 -5.41 -12.20
CA LEU A 32 10.68 -5.28 -10.89
C LEU A 32 9.70 -4.86 -9.79
N LEU A 33 8.72 -4.01 -10.11
CA LEU A 33 7.70 -3.60 -9.14
C LEU A 33 6.79 -4.76 -8.77
N ASP A 34 6.38 -5.57 -9.76
CA ASP A 34 5.57 -6.75 -9.54
C ASP A 34 6.29 -7.75 -8.62
N GLU A 35 7.58 -8.01 -8.86
CA GLU A 35 8.39 -8.87 -7.98
C GLU A 35 8.51 -8.33 -6.55
N LEU A 36 8.63 -7.02 -6.38
CA LEU A 36 8.71 -6.38 -5.07
C LEU A 36 7.37 -6.42 -4.34
N GLU A 37 6.26 -6.26 -5.05
CA GLU A 37 4.91 -6.38 -4.50
C GLU A 37 4.67 -7.81 -4.00
N ASP A 38 4.98 -8.81 -4.81
CA ASP A 38 4.86 -10.23 -4.44
C ASP A 38 5.69 -10.58 -3.21
N ARG A 39 6.92 -10.06 -3.13
CA ARG A 39 7.79 -10.26 -1.97
C ARG A 39 7.23 -9.59 -0.72
N ALA A 40 6.74 -8.36 -0.85
CA ALA A 40 6.15 -7.62 0.26
C ALA A 40 4.88 -8.32 0.77
N LEU A 41 4.03 -8.80 -0.14
CA LEU A 41 2.83 -9.57 0.18
C LEU A 41 3.20 -10.88 0.87
N SER A 42 4.17 -11.62 0.35
CA SER A 42 4.67 -12.86 0.95
C SER A 42 5.21 -12.62 2.35
N ALA A 43 5.99 -11.56 2.56
CA ALA A 43 6.50 -11.18 3.87
C ALA A 43 5.38 -10.79 4.84
N TRP A 44 4.34 -10.10 4.35
CA TRP A 44 3.17 -9.76 5.15
C TRP A 44 2.38 -11.00 5.58
N LEU A 45 2.19 -11.96 4.68
CA LEU A 45 1.53 -13.24 4.97
C LEU A 45 2.33 -14.12 5.92
N ALA A 46 3.65 -14.13 5.79
CA ALA A 46 4.56 -14.87 6.67
C ALA A 46 4.71 -14.21 8.04
N ARG A 47 4.28 -12.94 8.20
CA ARG A 47 4.41 -12.23 9.46
C ARG A 47 3.51 -12.89 10.51
N PRO A 48 4.05 -13.27 11.68
CA PRO A 48 3.23 -13.81 12.76
C PRO A 48 2.16 -12.80 13.13
N ARG A 49 0.90 -13.17 12.92
CA ARG A 49 -0.23 -12.34 13.32
C ARG A 49 -0.29 -12.35 14.85
N PRO A 50 -0.47 -11.19 15.52
CA PRO A 50 -0.69 -11.19 16.95
C PRO A 50 -1.82 -12.17 17.26
N ARG A 51 -1.56 -13.07 18.20
CA ARG A 51 -2.56 -14.04 18.66
C ARG A 51 -3.81 -13.24 19.03
N PRO A 52 -4.98 -13.53 18.45
CA PRO A 52 -6.20 -12.84 18.83
C PRO A 52 -6.35 -12.96 20.34
N ALA A 53 -6.52 -11.83 21.01
CA ALA A 53 -6.68 -11.77 22.46
C ALA A 53 -8.04 -12.36 22.83
N GLY A 54 -8.13 -13.68 22.87
CA GLY A 54 -9.37 -14.41 23.15
C GLY A 54 -10.53 -14.07 22.20
N PRO A 55 -11.73 -14.58 22.47
CA PRO A 55 -12.94 -14.08 21.83
C PRO A 55 -13.20 -12.65 22.32
N SER A 56 -12.85 -11.67 21.50
CA SER A 56 -13.23 -10.28 21.74
C SER A 56 -14.72 -10.15 21.45
N ASP A 57 -15.52 -9.81 22.45
CA ASP A 57 -16.92 -9.44 22.24
C ASP A 57 -16.96 -8.21 21.31
N HIS A 58 -17.82 -8.27 20.30
CA HIS A 58 -18.01 -7.20 19.34
C HIS A 58 -18.40 -5.89 20.03
N ALA A 59 -19.12 -5.96 21.17
CA ALA A 59 -19.44 -4.79 21.98
C ALA A 59 -18.18 -4.12 22.57
N THR A 60 -17.19 -4.90 23.01
CA THR A 60 -15.93 -4.38 23.55
C THR A 60 -15.10 -3.67 22.48
N LEU A 61 -15.06 -4.22 21.26
CA LEU A 61 -14.33 -3.60 20.14
C LEU A 61 -14.92 -2.25 19.72
N LEU A 62 -16.26 -2.12 19.76
CA LEU A 62 -16.92 -0.85 19.47
C LEU A 62 -16.65 0.19 20.56
N ALA A 63 -16.62 -0.23 21.83
CA ALA A 63 -16.34 0.66 22.96
C ALA A 63 -14.90 1.19 22.96
N GLU A 64 -13.92 0.39 22.52
CA GLU A 64 -12.52 0.85 22.36
C GLU A 64 -12.38 1.85 21.20
N PHE A 65 -13.15 1.68 20.13
CA PHE A 65 -13.08 2.56 18.96
C PHE A 65 -13.68 3.96 19.21
N ASP A 66 -14.68 4.05 20.10
CA ASP A 66 -15.33 5.31 20.48
C ASP A 66 -14.47 6.19 21.42
N GLN A 67 -13.35 5.65 21.92
CA GLN A 67 -12.42 6.35 22.83
C GLN A 67 -11.34 7.18 22.11
N HIS A 68 -11.34 7.24 20.77
CA HIS A 68 -10.38 7.98 19.95
C HIS A 68 -11.05 8.87 18.91
#